data_AF-A0A2V7CVE1-F1
#
_entry.id   AF-A0A2V7CVE1-F1
#
_cell.length_a   1.000
_cell.length_b   1.000
_cell.length_c   1.000
_cell.angle_alpha   90.00
_cell.angle_beta   90.00
_cell.angle_gamma   90.00
#
_symmetry.space_group_name_H-M   'P 1'
#
loop_
_entity.id
_entity.type
_entity.pdbx_description
1 polymer ?
#
loop_
_entity_poly.entity_id
_entity_poly.type
_entity_poly.pdbx_seq_one_letter_code
_entity_poly.pdbx_strand_id
1 'polypeptide(L)'
;MDRAVVLATDFFRMRLRYFPVLGAVVGLVSGLVVTTGPLNTPFFLADGLRRSAYVGTEAVCAMVMHLSRGAALARYARLTWETFVVGAALGATMFAGSWAGRRLLDRMSDRVFLGIIEVLLVLLGLHSLLFPR
;
A
#
# COMPACT_ATOMS: atom_id res chain seq x y z
N MET A 1 11.09 -20.23 -2.27
CA MET A 1 11.05 -18.82 -2.71
C MET A 1 12.22 -18.10 -2.07
N ASP A 2 13.16 -17.73 -2.93
CA ASP A 2 14.60 -17.90 -2.69
C ASP A 2 15.29 -16.78 -1.91
N ARG A 3 16.32 -17.21 -1.18
CA ARG A 3 17.34 -16.40 -0.49
C ARG A 3 18.03 -15.35 -1.39
N ALA A 4 17.83 -15.41 -2.70
CA ALA A 4 18.33 -14.46 -3.69
C ALA A 4 17.71 -13.05 -3.56
N VAL A 5 16.44 -12.93 -3.16
CA VAL A 5 15.80 -11.60 -2.96
C VAL A 5 16.37 -10.90 -1.71
N VAL A 6 16.79 -11.67 -0.70
CA VAL A 6 17.35 -11.14 0.55
C VAL A 6 18.77 -10.57 0.34
N LEU A 7 19.53 -11.13 -0.60
CA LEU A 7 20.92 -10.72 -0.90
C LEU A 7 21.02 -9.39 -1.67
N ALA A 8 19.96 -8.96 -2.36
CA ALA A 8 19.96 -7.68 -3.09
C ALA A 8 19.85 -6.45 -2.16
N THR A 9 19.42 -6.63 -0.91
CA THR A 9 19.26 -5.56 0.09
C THR A 9 20.52 -5.23 0.88
N ASP A 10 21.63 -5.98 0.73
CA ASP A 10 22.83 -5.81 1.56
C ASP A 10 23.79 -4.69 1.11
N PHE A 11 23.51 -3.99 0.01
CA PHE A 11 24.41 -2.94 -0.50
C PHE A 11 24.05 -1.51 -0.09
N PHE A 12 22.85 -1.27 0.46
CA PHE A 12 22.37 0.08 0.74
C PHE A 12 21.84 0.19 2.18
N ARG A 13 22.61 0.79 3.08
CA ARG A 13 22.12 1.20 4.40
C ARG A 13 21.53 2.60 4.31
N MET A 14 20.21 2.70 4.37
CA MET A 14 19.52 3.99 4.40
C MET A 14 19.59 4.53 5.83
N ARG A 15 19.90 5.83 5.97
CA ARG A 15 19.96 6.50 7.27
C ARG A 15 18.70 7.33 7.48
N LEU A 16 18.20 7.39 8.71
CA LEU A 16 16.96 8.10 9.08
C LEU A 16 16.86 9.55 8.55
N ARG A 17 18.00 10.23 8.36
CA ARG A 17 18.07 11.61 7.85
C ARG A 17 17.57 11.78 6.42
N TYR A 18 17.50 10.72 5.62
CA TYR A 18 17.04 10.78 4.22
C TYR A 18 15.52 10.56 4.08
N PHE A 19 14.85 10.06 5.13
CA PHE A 19 13.42 9.79 5.11
C PHE A 19 12.52 11.03 4.92
N PRO A 20 12.85 12.23 5.44
CA PRO A 20 12.05 13.41 5.15
C PRO A 20 12.02 13.75 3.66
N VAL A 21 13.17 13.66 2.97
CA VAL A 21 13.28 13.90 1.52
C VAL A 21 12.57 12.80 0.74
N LEU A 22 12.79 11.55 1.11
CA LEU A 22 12.11 10.41 0.51
C LEU A 22 10.59 10.52 0.65
N GLY A 23 10.10 10.85 1.84
CA GLY A 23 8.68 11.04 2.12
C GLY A 23 8.08 12.21 1.34
N ALA A 24 8.83 13.30 1.14
CA ALA A 24 8.38 14.41 0.29
C ALA A 24 8.24 13.98 -1.18
N VAL A 25 9.25 13.30 -1.72
CA VAL A 25 9.23 12.80 -3.11
C VAL A 25 8.10 11.79 -3.31
N VAL A 26 8.01 10.80 -2.42
CA VAL A 26 6.99 9.75 -2.52
C VAL A 26 5.60 10.31 -2.27
N GLY A 27 5.45 11.23 -1.33
CA GLY A 27 4.20 11.96 -1.09
C GLY A 27 3.73 12.71 -2.33
N LEU A 28 4.65 13.40 -3.02
CA LEU A 28 4.37 14.10 -4.28
C LEU A 28 3.94 13.11 -5.37
N VAL A 29 4.72 12.04 -5.60
CA VAL A 29 4.41 11.01 -6.61
C VAL A 29 3.08 10.33 -6.30
N SER A 30 2.79 10.03 -5.04
CA SER A 30 1.53 9.43 -4.62
C SER A 30 0.35 10.36 -4.88
N GLY A 31 0.54 11.68 -4.77
CA GLY A 31 -0.46 12.66 -5.17
C GLY A 31 -0.81 12.59 -6.66
N LEU A 32 0.12 12.14 -7.50
CA LEU A 32 -0.04 12.01 -8.95
C LEU A 32 -0.50 10.61 -9.39
N VAL A 33 -0.11 9.56 -8.66
CA VAL A 33 -0.32 8.15 -9.04
C VAL A 33 -0.96 7.36 -7.89
N VAL A 34 -1.88 6.45 -8.21
CA VAL A 34 -2.65 5.67 -7.22
C VAL A 34 -1.79 4.70 -6.39
N THR A 35 -0.66 4.21 -6.90
CA THR A 35 0.17 3.22 -6.19
C THR A 35 1.63 3.65 -6.04
N THR A 36 2.10 3.72 -4.80
CA THR A 36 3.50 4.03 -4.43
C THR A 36 4.11 3.00 -3.47
N GLY A 37 3.38 1.93 -3.13
CA GLY A 37 3.82 0.92 -2.14
C GLY A 37 5.17 0.28 -2.48
N PRO A 38 5.39 -0.25 -3.69
CA PRO A 38 6.68 -0.85 -4.09
C PRO A 38 7.86 0.14 -4.08
N LEU A 39 7.56 1.45 -4.07
CA LEU A 39 8.55 2.52 -4.15
C LEU A 39 9.19 2.78 -2.77
N ASN A 40 8.43 2.67 -1.68
CA ASN A 40 8.92 2.87 -0.31
C ASN A 40 9.59 1.63 0.29
N THR A 41 9.10 0.45 -0.07
CA THR A 41 9.55 -0.85 0.45
C THR A 41 11.07 -1.03 0.46
N PRO A 42 11.83 -0.80 -0.63
CA PRO A 42 13.27 -1.01 -0.62
C PRO A 42 14.00 -0.10 0.38
N PHE A 43 13.51 1.13 0.61
CA PHE A 43 14.13 2.08 1.54
C PHE A 43 13.89 1.73 3.01
N PHE A 44 12.68 1.27 3.34
CA PHE A 44 12.41 0.78 4.70
C PHE A 44 13.18 -0.51 5.01
N LEU A 45 13.31 -1.42 4.03
CA LEU A 45 14.13 -2.63 4.19
C LEU A 45 15.63 -2.29 4.31
N ALA A 46 16.11 -1.28 3.57
CA ALA A 46 17.47 -0.76 3.64
C ALA A 46 17.83 -0.06 4.97
N ASP A 47 16.85 0.50 5.67
CA ASP A 47 17.00 1.01 7.05
C ASP A 47 16.99 -0.12 8.09
N GLY A 48 16.59 -1.34 7.68
CA GLY A 48 16.62 -2.55 8.50
C GLY A 48 15.26 -2.95 9.08
N LEU A 49 14.16 -2.27 8.70
CA LEU A 49 12.82 -2.65 9.15
C LEU A 49 12.44 -4.00 8.55
N ARG A 50 11.90 -4.91 9.38
CA ARG A 50 11.43 -6.24 8.95
C ARG A 50 10.10 -6.58 9.62
N ARG A 51 9.29 -7.41 8.95
CA ARG A 51 8.02 -7.98 9.47
C ARG A 51 7.10 -6.90 10.06
N SER A 52 6.69 -7.04 11.32
CA SER A 52 5.75 -6.15 11.99
C SER A 52 6.26 -4.72 12.12
N ALA A 53 7.57 -4.52 12.29
CA ALA A 53 8.16 -3.17 12.32
C ALA A 53 7.97 -2.47 10.96
N TYR A 54 8.27 -3.17 9.86
CA TYR A 54 8.03 -2.64 8.51
C TYR A 54 6.54 -2.37 8.26
N VAL A 55 5.67 -3.34 8.53
CA VAL A 55 4.23 -3.22 8.28
C VAL A 55 3.61 -2.08 9.12
N GLY A 56 4.01 -1.95 10.39
CA GLY A 56 3.55 -0.88 11.26
C GLY A 56 3.99 0.50 10.77
N THR A 57 5.26 0.65 10.42
CA THR A 57 5.79 1.92 9.89
C THR A 57 5.14 2.30 8.56
N GLU A 58 5.02 1.35 7.62
CA GLU A 58 4.35 1.59 6.34
C GLU A 58 2.89 2.00 6.54
N ALA A 59 2.16 1.34 7.45
CA ALA A 59 0.78 1.68 7.77
C ALA A 59 0.64 3.10 8.32
N VAL A 60 1.53 3.51 9.23
CA VAL A 60 1.54 4.88 9.78
C VAL A 60 1.88 5.89 8.69
N CYS A 61 2.89 5.62 7.85
CA CYS A 61 3.26 6.49 6.72
C CYS A 61 2.10 6.64 5.73
N ALA A 62 1.46 5.54 5.34
CA ALA A 62 0.29 5.55 4.46
C ALA A 62 -0.87 6.33 5.08
N MET A 63 -1.15 6.14 6.38
CA MET A 63 -2.19 6.88 7.08
C MET A 63 -1.93 8.39 7.05
N VAL A 64 -0.70 8.81 7.40
CA VAL A 64 -0.31 10.24 7.36
C VAL A 64 -0.41 10.79 5.94
N MET A 65 -0.01 10.03 4.91
CA MET A 65 -0.14 10.44 3.51
C MET A 65 -1.61 10.63 3.10
N HIS A 66 -2.49 9.69 3.43
CA HIS A 66 -3.91 9.78 3.08
C HIS A 66 -4.61 10.91 3.85
N LEU A 67 -4.27 11.12 5.13
CA LEU A 67 -4.77 12.26 5.90
C LEU A 67 -4.30 13.59 5.32
N SER A 68 -3.02 13.69 4.95
CA SER A 68 -2.45 14.89 4.33
C SER A 68 -3.13 15.20 3.00
N ARG A 69 -3.38 14.17 2.18
CA ARG A 69 -4.14 14.31 0.93
C ARG A 69 -5.57 14.77 1.18
N GLY A 70 -6.24 14.17 2.16
CA GLY A 70 -7.58 14.56 2.59
C GLY A 70 -7.62 16.04 3.03
N ALA A 71 -6.66 16.47 3.85
CA ALA A 71 -6.56 17.85 4.32
C ALA A 71 -6.26 18.85 3.18
N ALA A 72 -5.34 18.51 2.28
CA ALA A 72 -5.01 19.35 1.12
C ALA A 72 -6.20 19.52 0.17
N LEU A 73 -6.99 18.46 -0.01
CA LEU A 73 -8.20 18.47 -0.85
C LEU A 73 -9.45 18.95 -0.10
N ALA A 74 -9.40 19.09 1.23
CA ALA A 74 -10.56 19.44 2.05
C ALA A 74 -11.19 20.78 1.65
N ARG A 75 -10.38 21.76 1.20
CA ARG A 75 -10.89 23.05 0.73
C ARG A 75 -11.66 22.98 -0.59
N TYR A 76 -11.40 21.95 -1.39
CA TYR A 76 -12.05 21.72 -2.68
C TYR A 76 -13.25 20.79 -2.56
N ALA A 77 -13.25 19.94 -1.54
CA ALA A 77 -14.39 19.12 -1.18
C ALA A 77 -15.40 19.96 -0.39
N ARG A 78 -16.70 19.83 -0.70
CA ARG A 78 -17.74 20.27 0.23
C ARG A 78 -17.72 19.32 1.44
N LEU A 79 -16.87 19.61 2.42
CA LEU A 79 -16.84 18.90 3.71
C LEU A 79 -18.12 19.24 4.47
N THR A 80 -19.20 18.54 4.16
CA THR A 80 -20.42 18.50 4.96
C THR A 80 -20.30 17.39 6.00
N TRP A 81 -21.11 17.48 7.05
CA TRP A 81 -21.24 16.42 8.05
C TRP A 81 -21.60 15.06 7.42
N GLU A 82 -22.42 15.07 6.37
CA GLU A 82 -22.79 13.88 5.60
C GLU A 82 -21.58 13.20 4.95
N THR A 83 -20.71 13.96 4.28
CA THR A 83 -19.48 13.43 3.68
C THR A 83 -18.56 12.81 4.72
N PHE A 84 -18.50 13.38 5.93
CA PHE A 84 -17.73 12.81 7.03
C PHE A 84 -18.30 11.47 7.50
N VAL A 85 -19.62 11.37 7.68
CA VAL A 85 -20.30 10.11 8.06
C VAL A 85 -20.09 9.03 7.00
N VAL A 86 -20.26 9.37 5.72
CA VAL A 86 -20.02 8.44 4.62
C VAL A 86 -18.55 8.01 4.59
N GLY A 87 -17.61 8.95 4.75
CA GLY A 87 -16.18 8.66 4.84
C GLY A 87 -15.83 7.73 6.01
N ALA A 88 -16.43 7.95 7.18
CA ALA A 88 -16.26 7.09 8.35
C ALA A 88 -16.83 5.69 8.11
N ALA A 89 -18.01 5.58 7.50
CA ALA A 89 -18.62 4.30 7.16
C ALA A 89 -17.79 3.51 6.13
N LEU A 90 -17.29 4.19 5.08
CA LEU A 90 -16.38 3.60 4.10
C LEU A 90 -15.07 3.15 4.76
N GLY A 91 -14.47 3.99 5.60
CA GLY A 91 -13.25 3.67 6.34
C GLY A 91 -13.43 2.46 7.27
N ALA A 92 -14.53 2.40 8.01
CA ALA A 92 -14.87 1.26 8.86
C ALA A 92 -15.06 -0.03 8.05
N THR A 93 -15.73 0.06 6.90
CA THR A 93 -15.94 -1.08 5.99
C THR A 93 -14.63 -1.57 5.39
N MET A 94 -13.74 -0.66 4.95
CA MET A 94 -12.41 -1.00 4.46
C MET A 94 -11.55 -1.67 5.53
N PHE A 95 -11.60 -1.16 6.77
CA PHE A 95 -10.88 -1.74 7.89
C PHE A 95 -11.39 -3.15 8.22
N ALA A 96 -12.71 -3.33 8.31
CA ALA A 96 -13.34 -4.62 8.55
C ALA A 96 -13.01 -5.63 7.44
N GLY A 97 -13.09 -5.21 6.18
CA GLY A 97 -12.74 -6.03 5.02
C GLY A 97 -11.27 -6.44 5.02
N SER A 98 -10.34 -5.52 5.33
CA SER A 98 -8.91 -5.81 5.43
C SER A 98 -8.60 -6.77 6.58
N TRP A 99 -9.24 -6.60 7.72
CA TRP A 99 -9.10 -7.49 8.88
C TRP A 99 -9.64 -8.89 8.59
N ALA A 100 -10.82 -8.99 7.98
CA ALA A 100 -11.42 -10.27 7.58
C ALA A 100 -10.57 -10.95 6.50
N GLY A 101 -10.11 -10.20 5.49
CA GLY A 101 -9.23 -10.70 4.43
C GLY A 101 -7.90 -11.21 4.98
N ARG A 102 -7.28 -10.50 5.93
CA ARG A 102 -6.09 -10.96 6.64
C ARG A 102 -6.33 -12.30 7.33
N ARG A 103 -7.44 -12.44 8.04
CA ARG A 103 -7.80 -13.66 8.76
C ARG A 103 -8.10 -14.85 7.82
N LEU A 104 -8.63 -14.57 6.63
CA LEU A 104 -8.82 -15.56 5.58
C LEU A 104 -7.49 -15.99 4.95
N LEU A 105 -6.61 -15.02 4.66
CA LEU A 105 -5.26 -15.27 4.13
C LEU A 105 -4.41 -16.10 5.10
N ASP A 106 -4.46 -15.80 6.40
CA ASP A 106 -3.72 -16.55 7.42
C ASP A 106 -4.15 -18.04 7.52
N ARG A 107 -5.33 -18.40 6.97
CA ARG A 107 -5.84 -19.78 6.90
C ARG A 107 -5.67 -20.44 5.53
N MET A 108 -5.17 -19.69 4.55
CA MET A 108 -5.05 -20.14 3.17
C MET A 108 -3.69 -20.82 2.95
N SER A 109 -3.67 -21.90 2.17
CA SER A 109 -2.40 -22.52 1.74
C SER A 109 -1.79 -21.75 0.56
N ASP A 110 -0.47 -21.78 0.44
CA ASP A 110 0.27 -21.10 -0.64
C ASP A 110 -0.26 -21.47 -2.04
N ARG A 111 -0.68 -22.73 -2.24
CA ARG A 111 -1.23 -23.22 -3.52
C ARG A 111 -2.54 -22.52 -3.89
N VAL A 112 -3.44 -22.34 -2.91
CA VAL A 112 -4.72 -21.66 -3.13
C VAL A 112 -4.49 -20.18 -3.39
N PHE A 113 -3.60 -19.55 -2.62
CA PHE A 113 -3.23 -18.16 -2.83
C PHE A 113 -2.68 -17.92 -4.25
N LEU A 114 -1.69 -18.72 -4.66
CA LEU A 114 -1.12 -18.66 -6.01
C LEU A 114 -2.17 -18.90 -7.09
N GLY A 115 -3.02 -19.92 -6.93
CA GLY A 115 -4.09 -20.21 -7.90
C GLY A 115 -5.08 -19.05 -8.05
N ILE A 116 -5.45 -18.37 -6.96
CA ILE A 116 -6.31 -17.18 -7.03
C ILE A 116 -5.62 -16.06 -7.81
N ILE A 117 -4.35 -15.78 -7.53
CA ILE A 117 -3.58 -14.73 -8.23
C ILE A 117 -3.44 -15.07 -9.72
N GLU A 118 -3.13 -16.32 -10.07
CA GLU A 118 -3.02 -16.78 -11.46
C GLU A 118 -4.34 -16.58 -12.22
N VAL A 119 -5.46 -17.01 -11.63
CA VAL A 119 -6.79 -16.80 -12.23
C VAL A 119 -7.08 -15.31 -12.41
N LEU A 120 -6.76 -14.49 -11.41
CA LEU A 120 -6.95 -13.04 -11.50
C LEU A 120 -6.13 -12.41 -12.63
N LEU A 121 -4.87 -12.84 -12.78
CA LEU A 121 -3.97 -12.38 -13.85
C LEU A 121 -4.46 -12.80 -15.24
N VAL A 122 -4.94 -14.03 -15.39
CA VAL A 122 -5.52 -14.51 -16.66
C VAL A 122 -6.76 -13.68 -17.01
N LEU A 123 -7.64 -13.43 -16.04
CA LEU A 123 -8.83 -12.60 -16.25
C LEU A 123 -8.47 -11.16 -16.63
N LEU A 124 -7.48 -10.56 -15.96
CA LEU A 124 -6.99 -9.22 -16.29
C LEU A 124 -6.36 -9.17 -17.70
N GLY A 125 -5.53 -10.15 -18.03
CA GLY A 125 -4.91 -10.26 -19.35
C GLY A 125 -5.95 -10.42 -20.46
N LEU A 126 -6.95 -11.27 -20.23
CA LEU A 126 -8.05 -11.46 -21.17
C LEU A 126 -8.91 -10.19 -21.29
N HIS A 127 -9.20 -9.52 -20.18
CA HIS A 127 -9.94 -8.26 -20.19
C HIS A 127 -9.20 -7.18 -21.00
N SER A 128 -7.89 -7.04 -20.79
CA SER A 128 -7.06 -6.09 -21.55
C SER A 128 -6.99 -6.41 -23.04
N LEU A 129 -7.05 -7.68 -23.43
CA LEU A 129 -7.04 -8.10 -24.84
C LEU A 129 -8.40 -7.90 -25.52
N LEU A 130 -9.51 -8.17 -24.80
CA LEU A 130 -10.87 -8.05 -25.32
C LEU A 130 -11.38 -6.61 -25.33
N PHE A 131 -10.92 -5.77 -24.40
CA PHE A 131 -11.27 -4.35 -24.32
C PHE A 131 -10.01 -3.48 -24.39
N PRO A 132 -9.34 -3.41 -25.55
CA PRO A 132 -8.30 -2.43 -25.77
C PRO A 132 -8.97 -1.06 -25.88
N ARG A 133 -9.08 -0.36 -24.76
CA ARG A 133 -9.56 1.03 -24.67
C ARG A 133 -8.56 1.85 -23.88
#